data_AF-A0AA37SC78-F1
#
_entry.id   AF-A0AA37SC78-F1
#
_cell.length_a   1.000
_cell.length_b   1.000
_cell.length_c   1.000
_cell.angle_alpha   90.00
_cell.angle_beta   90.00
_cell.angle_gamma   90.00
#
_symmetry.space_group_name_H-M   'P 1'
#
loop_
_entity.id
_entity.type
_entity.pdbx_description
1 polymer ?
#
loop_
_entity_poly.entity_id
_entity_poly.type
_entity_poly.pdbx_seq_one_letter_code
_entity_poly.pdbx_strand_id
1 'polypeptide(L)'
;MDAQLNSLNNAVINPILGTLSKHLTLPDLAELYLLTIAAVSLNRQTSLFHFESDTYGLFRVTETQHQTLWDEHLVKDPDLASKVRGLASQHQFLQSPHQELNINLNYATAIAAFALSLLPKSFEVGLSLHQQIALINEVFPGFKGISRREWQNANHRLRTQGTQACLLSPAKIGSSVAECA
;
A
#
# COMPACT_ATOMS: atom_id res chain seq x y z
N MET A 1 15.73 3.45 10.59
CA MET A 1 14.79 2.85 9.63
C MET A 1 13.58 2.24 10.32
N ASP A 2 13.74 1.37 11.31
CA ASP A 2 12.59 0.75 11.99
C ASP A 2 11.67 1.75 12.70
N ALA A 3 12.24 2.72 13.43
CA ALA A 3 11.48 3.82 14.01
C ALA A 3 10.74 4.68 12.95
N GLN A 4 11.29 4.80 11.74
CA GLN A 4 10.66 5.54 10.64
C GLN A 4 9.46 4.77 10.07
N LEU A 5 9.56 3.45 9.91
CA LEU A 5 8.45 2.62 9.46
C LEU A 5 7.31 2.58 10.48
N ASN A 6 7.61 2.47 11.78
CA ASN A 6 6.59 2.55 12.81
C ASN A 6 5.92 3.93 12.87
N SER A 7 6.70 5.01 12.70
CA SER A 7 6.16 6.37 12.61
C SER A 7 5.28 6.55 11.38
N LEU A 8 5.71 6.05 10.21
CA LEU A 8 4.92 6.06 8.98
C LEU A 8 3.62 5.28 9.15
N ASN A 9 3.68 4.12 9.80
CA ASN A 9 2.50 3.30 10.03
C ASN A 9 1.45 4.06 10.85
N ASN A 10 1.87 4.56 12.01
CA ASN A 10 0.98 5.20 12.96
C ASN A 10 0.47 6.56 12.48
N ALA A 11 1.30 7.33 11.76
CA ALA A 11 0.94 8.67 11.31
C ALA A 11 0.16 8.68 9.99
N VAL A 12 0.36 7.68 9.12
CA VAL A 12 -0.20 7.70 7.76
C VAL A 12 -0.92 6.41 7.40
N ILE A 13 -0.24 5.26 7.37
CA ILE A 13 -0.81 4.02 6.82
C ILE A 13 -2.07 3.61 7.60
N ASN A 14 -1.98 3.45 8.91
CA ASN A 14 -3.12 3.05 9.73
C ASN A 14 -4.29 4.05 9.70
N PRO A 15 -4.07 5.37 9.86
CA PRO A 15 -5.15 6.35 9.70
C PRO A 15 -5.85 6.29 8.33
N ILE A 16 -5.10 6.12 7.24
CA ILE A 16 -5.65 6.06 5.88
C ILE A 16 -6.41 4.76 5.66
N LEU A 17 -5.87 3.62 6.09
CA LEU A 17 -6.58 2.34 6.03
C LEU A 17 -7.86 2.39 6.87
N GLY A 18 -7.83 2.99 8.07
CA GLY A 18 -9.02 3.21 8.88
C GLY A 18 -10.07 4.07 8.17
N THR A 19 -9.63 5.13 7.49
CA THR A 19 -10.49 6.01 6.68
C THR A 19 -11.14 5.25 5.52
N LEU A 20 -10.41 4.33 4.88
CA LEU A 20 -10.90 3.56 3.72
C LEU A 20 -11.53 2.22 4.08
N SER A 21 -11.48 1.81 5.36
CA SER A 21 -11.85 0.47 5.86
C SER A 21 -13.09 -0.16 5.24
N LYS A 22 -14.17 0.61 5.06
CA LYS A 22 -15.43 0.14 4.45
C LYS A 22 -15.31 -0.35 3.00
N HIS A 23 -14.28 0.10 2.29
CA HIS A 23 -14.01 -0.24 0.88
C HIS A 23 -12.82 -1.20 0.73
N LEU A 24 -12.11 -1.51 1.82
CA LEU A 24 -10.98 -2.42 1.80
C LEU A 24 -11.46 -3.82 2.17
N THR A 25 -11.22 -4.78 1.29
CA THR A 25 -11.53 -6.20 1.51
C THR A 25 -10.61 -6.81 2.58
N LEU A 26 -9.33 -6.41 2.61
CA LEU A 26 -8.30 -6.96 3.49
C LEU A 26 -7.37 -5.85 4.04
N PRO A 27 -7.81 -5.07 5.03
CA PRO A 27 -7.04 -3.94 5.56
C PRO A 27 -5.70 -4.39 6.18
N ASP A 28 -5.70 -5.50 6.91
CA ASP A 28 -4.52 -6.08 7.56
C ASP A 28 -3.44 -6.50 6.55
N LEU A 29 -3.87 -7.12 5.45
CA LEU A 29 -2.98 -7.53 4.38
C LEU A 29 -2.45 -6.30 3.64
N ALA A 30 -3.30 -5.31 3.39
CA ALA A 30 -2.89 -4.05 2.79
C ALA A 30 -1.84 -3.33 3.65
N GLU A 31 -2.02 -3.25 4.96
CA GLU A 31 -1.04 -2.68 5.89
C GLU A 31 0.33 -3.36 5.76
N LEU A 32 0.36 -4.70 5.79
CA LEU A 32 1.57 -5.50 5.60
C LEU A 32 2.26 -5.19 4.27
N TYR A 33 1.54 -5.23 3.15
CA TYR A 33 2.16 -4.96 1.85
C TYR A 33 2.64 -3.53 1.72
N LEU A 34 1.89 -2.54 2.21
CA LEU A 34 2.29 -1.13 2.19
C LEU A 34 3.54 -0.90 3.03
N LEU A 35 3.66 -1.52 4.20
CA LEU A 35 4.85 -1.43 5.04
C LEU A 35 6.05 -2.15 4.41
N THR A 36 5.85 -3.32 3.81
CA THR A 36 6.92 -4.04 3.10
C THR A 36 7.42 -3.22 1.92
N ILE A 37 6.51 -2.67 1.12
CA ILE A 37 6.82 -1.76 0.01
C ILE A 37 7.61 -0.55 0.52
N ALA A 38 7.11 0.15 1.54
CA ALA A 38 7.79 1.30 2.12
C ALA A 38 9.19 0.94 2.62
N ALA A 39 9.34 -0.19 3.30
CA ALA A 39 10.63 -0.67 3.77
C ALA A 39 11.60 -0.91 2.61
N VAL A 40 11.15 -1.55 1.52
CA VAL A 40 11.98 -1.75 0.32
C VAL A 40 12.37 -0.40 -0.30
N SER A 41 11.41 0.50 -0.52
CA SER A 41 11.64 1.81 -1.11
C SER A 41 12.61 2.66 -0.32
N LEU A 42 12.57 2.60 1.02
CA LEU A 42 13.49 3.33 1.88
C LEU A 42 14.89 2.68 1.97
N ASN A 43 15.01 1.37 1.77
CA ASN A 43 16.30 0.67 1.75
C ASN A 43 17.04 0.87 0.44
N ARG A 44 16.30 0.95 -0.67
CA ARG A 44 16.85 1.44 -1.93
C ARG A 44 17.17 2.91 -1.68
N GLN A 45 18.44 3.30 -1.68
CA GLN A 45 18.86 4.71 -1.59
C GLN A 45 18.42 5.54 -2.83
N THR A 46 17.34 5.12 -3.51
CA THR A 46 16.60 5.93 -4.43
C THR A 46 16.06 7.09 -3.64
N SER A 47 16.42 8.33 -4.03
CA SER A 47 15.68 9.50 -3.58
C SER A 47 14.17 9.19 -3.66
N LEU A 48 13.38 9.60 -2.68
CA LEU A 48 11.91 9.54 -2.77
C LEU A 48 11.38 10.31 -4.00
N PHE A 49 12.27 11.10 -4.61
CA PHE A 49 12.11 11.86 -5.83
C PHE A 49 13.01 11.33 -6.97
N HIS A 50 13.56 10.11 -6.90
CA HIS A 50 14.33 9.53 -7.99
C HIS A 50 13.37 8.94 -9.01
N PHE A 51 13.16 9.73 -10.06
CA PHE A 51 12.36 9.38 -11.22
C PHE A 51 13.09 8.31 -12.05
N GLU A 52 12.86 7.03 -11.74
CA GLU A 52 12.58 6.16 -12.88
C GLU A 52 11.37 6.81 -13.56
N SER A 53 11.52 7.19 -14.82
CA SER A 53 10.79 8.30 -15.47
C SER A 53 9.27 8.25 -15.34
N ASP A 54 8.72 7.10 -14.96
CA ASP A 54 7.29 6.80 -15.02
C ASP A 54 6.71 6.32 -13.67
N THR A 55 7.43 6.43 -12.54
CA THR A 55 6.95 6.00 -11.21
C THR A 55 6.96 7.12 -10.17
N TYR A 56 5.97 7.09 -9.26
CA TYR A 56 5.70 8.17 -8.32
C TYR A 56 5.62 7.69 -6.87
N GLY A 57 6.24 8.46 -5.98
CA GLY A 57 6.11 8.39 -4.54
C GLY A 57 6.73 7.15 -3.91
N LEU A 58 6.44 6.99 -2.61
CA LEU A 58 6.93 5.88 -1.80
C LEU A 58 6.50 4.50 -2.34
N PHE A 59 5.31 4.44 -2.93
CA PHE A 59 4.71 3.21 -3.46
C PHE A 59 4.95 3.00 -4.95
N ARG A 60 5.79 3.84 -5.60
CA ARG A 60 6.23 3.70 -7.00
C ARG A 60 5.08 3.42 -7.98
N VAL A 61 3.96 4.10 -7.78
CA VAL A 61 2.77 3.98 -8.63
C VAL A 61 3.07 4.62 -9.98
N THR A 62 2.71 3.97 -11.09
CA THR A 62 2.92 4.55 -12.43
C THR A 62 1.79 5.47 -12.85
N GLU A 63 2.01 6.32 -13.86
CA GLU A 63 0.92 7.16 -14.42
C GLU A 63 -0.23 6.30 -14.93
N THR A 64 0.08 5.28 -15.72
CA THR A 64 -0.93 4.35 -16.27
C THR A 64 -1.72 3.67 -15.17
N GLN A 65 -1.04 3.17 -14.13
CA GLN A 65 -1.72 2.57 -12.99
C GLN A 65 -2.65 3.59 -12.31
N HIS A 66 -2.17 4.81 -12.08
CA HIS A 66 -2.96 5.86 -11.47
C HIS A 66 -4.21 6.18 -12.29
N GLN A 67 -4.08 6.32 -13.62
CA GLN A 67 -5.20 6.58 -14.53
C GLN A 67 -6.20 5.42 -14.50
N THR A 68 -5.75 4.18 -14.66
CA THR A 68 -6.61 2.99 -14.60
C THR A 68 -7.37 2.91 -13.28
N LEU A 69 -6.71 3.14 -12.14
CA LEU A 69 -7.38 3.15 -10.83
C LEU A 69 -8.49 4.20 -10.75
N TRP A 70 -8.29 5.38 -11.33
CA TRP A 70 -9.31 6.43 -11.38
C TRP A 70 -10.46 6.09 -12.33
N ASP A 71 -10.11 5.90 -13.59
CA ASP A 71 -11.06 5.84 -14.71
C ASP A 71 -11.84 4.53 -14.75
N GLU A 72 -11.25 3.44 -14.26
CA GLU A 72 -11.89 2.12 -14.31
C GLU A 72 -12.44 1.66 -12.96
N HIS A 73 -11.99 2.22 -11.84
CA HIS A 73 -12.34 1.70 -10.52
C HIS A 73 -12.95 2.76 -9.59
N LEU A 74 -12.26 3.87 -9.30
CA LEU A 74 -12.76 4.89 -8.39
C LEU A 74 -14.03 5.55 -8.92
N VAL A 75 -14.12 5.87 -10.21
CA VAL A 75 -15.30 6.53 -10.79
C VAL A 75 -16.59 5.70 -10.63
N LYS A 76 -16.49 4.39 -10.42
CA LYS A 76 -17.64 3.50 -10.21
C LYS A 76 -18.26 3.63 -8.81
N ASP A 77 -17.53 4.23 -7.87
CA ASP A 77 -17.98 4.52 -6.51
C ASP A 77 -17.73 6.01 -6.20
N PRO A 78 -18.73 6.88 -6.43
CA PRO A 78 -18.58 8.32 -6.22
C PRO A 78 -18.20 8.72 -4.79
N ASP A 79 -18.66 7.96 -3.79
CA ASP A 79 -18.35 8.24 -2.38
C ASP A 79 -16.88 7.93 -2.08
N LEU A 80 -16.38 6.80 -2.57
CA LEU A 80 -14.97 6.44 -2.47
C LEU A 80 -14.09 7.41 -3.27
N ALA A 81 -14.46 7.74 -4.51
CA ALA A 81 -13.74 8.70 -5.34
C ALA A 81 -13.63 10.07 -4.65
N SER A 82 -14.74 10.57 -4.10
CA SER A 82 -14.76 11.83 -3.34
C SER A 82 -13.84 11.76 -2.13
N LYS A 83 -13.89 10.65 -1.37
CA LYS A 83 -13.05 10.44 -0.19
C LYS A 83 -11.56 10.41 -0.53
N VAL A 84 -11.17 9.65 -1.56
CA VAL A 84 -9.78 9.56 -2.04
C VAL A 84 -9.33 10.90 -2.61
N ARG A 85 -10.16 11.58 -3.40
CA ARG A 85 -9.88 12.92 -3.93
C ARG A 85 -9.69 13.96 -2.84
N GLY A 86 -10.46 13.88 -1.76
CA GLY A 86 -10.39 14.78 -0.61
C GLY A 86 -9.08 14.68 0.19
N LEU A 87 -8.34 13.57 0.03
CA LEU A 87 -7.00 13.41 0.60
C LEU A 87 -5.91 14.12 -0.21
N ALA A 88 -6.15 14.34 -1.51
CA ALA A 88 -5.25 15.10 -2.38
C ALA A 88 -5.36 16.61 -2.12
N SER A 89 -4.33 17.34 -2.51
CA SER A 89 -4.35 18.79 -2.57
C SER A 89 -5.50 19.29 -3.45
N GLN A 90 -6.06 20.44 -3.11
CA GLN A 90 -7.17 21.00 -3.90
C GLN A 90 -6.68 21.49 -5.27
N HIS A 91 -5.65 22.35 -5.29
CA HIS A 91 -5.18 23.02 -6.50
C HIS A 91 -4.21 22.17 -7.33
N GLN A 92 -3.16 21.62 -6.71
CA GLN A 92 -2.09 20.93 -7.46
C GLN A 92 -2.60 19.68 -8.16
N PHE A 93 -3.53 18.94 -7.53
CA PHE A 93 -4.12 17.75 -8.14
C PHE A 93 -4.84 18.05 -9.47
N LEU A 94 -5.49 19.20 -9.61
CA LEU A 94 -6.18 19.56 -10.86
C LEU A 94 -5.22 19.89 -12.00
N GLN A 95 -4.01 20.33 -11.67
CA GLN A 95 -2.97 20.67 -12.65
C GLN A 95 -2.12 19.46 -13.02
N SER A 96 -1.76 18.67 -12.01
CA SER A 96 -0.82 17.56 -12.12
C SER A 96 -1.22 16.41 -11.20
N PRO A 97 -2.27 15.62 -11.52
CA PRO A 97 -2.81 14.59 -10.63
C PRO A 97 -1.77 13.49 -10.31
N HIS A 98 -0.90 13.14 -11.25
CA HIS A 98 0.18 12.16 -11.03
C HIS A 98 1.24 12.67 -10.03
N GLN A 99 1.58 13.96 -10.11
CA GLN A 99 2.58 14.55 -9.20
C GLN A 99 2.11 14.56 -7.74
N GLU A 100 0.80 14.52 -7.50
CA GLU A 100 0.23 14.41 -6.15
C GLU A 100 0.77 13.18 -5.40
N LEU A 101 1.03 12.08 -6.11
CA LEU A 101 1.59 10.84 -5.54
C LEU A 101 3.01 11.04 -4.96
N ASN A 102 3.76 12.05 -5.42
CA ASN A 102 5.08 12.40 -4.87
C ASN A 102 5.00 13.30 -3.63
N ILE A 103 4.04 14.22 -3.62
CA ILE A 103 4.02 15.33 -2.66
C ILE A 103 3.04 15.09 -1.50
N ASN A 104 2.10 14.16 -1.66
CA ASN A 104 1.06 13.90 -0.69
C ASN A 104 1.01 12.42 -0.33
N LEU A 105 1.64 12.10 0.79
CA LEU A 105 1.78 10.73 1.25
C LEU A 105 0.44 10.10 1.66
N ASN A 106 -0.51 10.89 2.16
CA ASN A 106 -1.86 10.40 2.49
C ASN A 106 -2.58 9.94 1.22
N TYR A 107 -2.51 10.77 0.18
CA TYR A 107 -3.08 10.45 -1.13
C TYR A 107 -2.41 9.25 -1.78
N ALA A 108 -1.07 9.22 -1.81
CA ALA A 108 -0.31 8.10 -2.34
C ALA A 108 -0.63 6.78 -1.61
N THR A 109 -0.78 6.84 -0.28
CA THR A 109 -1.17 5.68 0.54
C THR A 109 -2.58 5.22 0.21
N ALA A 110 -3.52 6.14 0.00
CA ALA A 110 -4.90 5.79 -0.35
C ALA A 110 -4.98 5.10 -1.72
N ILE A 111 -4.27 5.61 -2.73
CA ILE A 111 -4.19 4.99 -4.06
C ILE A 111 -3.55 3.60 -3.98
N ALA A 112 -2.45 3.44 -3.25
CA ALA A 112 -1.78 2.15 -3.09
C ALA A 112 -2.64 1.14 -2.31
N ALA A 113 -3.30 1.56 -1.23
CA ALA A 113 -4.23 0.73 -0.47
C ALA A 113 -5.41 0.26 -1.35
N PHE A 114 -5.94 1.16 -2.17
CA PHE A 114 -7.01 0.82 -3.09
C PHE A 114 -6.56 -0.17 -4.17
N ALA A 115 -5.36 0.01 -4.76
CA ALA A 115 -4.80 -0.94 -5.71
C ALA A 115 -4.70 -2.36 -5.11
N LEU A 116 -4.26 -2.47 -3.85
CA LEU A 116 -4.22 -3.75 -3.14
C LEU A 116 -5.62 -4.33 -2.86
N SER A 117 -6.65 -3.49 -2.67
CA SER A 117 -8.02 -3.95 -2.42
C SER A 117 -8.69 -4.59 -3.64
N LEU A 118 -8.19 -4.30 -4.84
CA LEU A 118 -8.67 -4.89 -6.10
C LEU A 118 -8.18 -6.32 -6.32
N LEU A 119 -7.25 -6.80 -5.47
CA LEU A 119 -6.75 -8.16 -5.56
C LEU A 119 -7.86 -9.19 -5.29
N PRO A 120 -7.82 -10.35 -5.98
CA PRO A 120 -8.77 -11.42 -5.73
C PRO A 120 -8.72 -11.88 -4.27
N LYS A 121 -9.89 -12.09 -3.65
CA LYS A 121 -10.01 -12.61 -2.26
C LYS A 121 -9.35 -13.99 -2.07
N SER A 122 -9.15 -14.75 -3.14
CA SER A 122 -8.41 -16.02 -3.11
C SER A 122 -6.92 -15.86 -2.75
N PHE A 123 -6.44 -14.63 -2.64
CA PHE A 123 -5.06 -14.30 -2.30
C PHE A 123 -4.78 -14.30 -0.79
N GLU A 124 -5.77 -14.69 0.01
CA GLU A 124 -5.70 -14.72 1.46
C GLU A 124 -4.98 -15.98 1.97
N VAL A 125 -3.69 -15.79 2.29
CA VAL A 125 -2.86 -16.61 3.20
C VAL A 125 -1.99 -17.69 2.56
N GLY A 126 -0.74 -17.74 3.04
CA GLY A 126 0.20 -18.82 2.73
C GLY A 126 1.00 -18.64 1.45
N LEU A 127 0.90 -17.48 0.80
CA LEU A 127 1.65 -17.19 -0.43
C LEU A 127 3.13 -17.37 -0.19
N SER A 128 3.72 -18.21 -1.04
CA SER A 128 5.17 -18.27 -1.13
C SER A 128 5.70 -16.88 -1.47
N LEU A 129 6.88 -16.59 -0.97
CA LEU A 129 7.59 -15.36 -1.27
C LEU A 129 7.69 -15.04 -2.77
N HIS A 130 7.80 -16.06 -3.62
CA HIS A 130 7.81 -15.88 -5.07
C HIS A 130 6.46 -15.33 -5.56
N GLN A 131 5.34 -15.88 -5.07
CA GLN A 131 4.00 -15.40 -5.39
C GLN A 131 3.76 -13.98 -4.87
N GLN A 132 4.25 -13.65 -3.67
CA GLN A 132 4.16 -12.28 -3.12
C GLN A 132 4.88 -11.26 -4.01
N ILE A 133 6.09 -11.60 -4.47
CA ILE A 133 6.87 -10.73 -5.36
C ILE A 133 6.22 -10.62 -6.74
N ALA A 134 5.75 -11.74 -7.30
CA ALA A 134 5.07 -11.75 -8.59
C ALA A 134 3.82 -10.86 -8.55
N LEU A 135 3.01 -11.01 -7.51
CA LEU A 135 1.85 -10.16 -7.28
C LEU A 135 2.23 -8.69 -7.17
N ILE A 136 3.24 -8.35 -6.37
CA ILE A 136 3.56 -6.94 -6.14
C ILE A 136 4.12 -6.29 -7.40
N ASN A 137 4.81 -7.05 -8.26
CA ASN A 137 5.20 -6.56 -9.58
C ASN A 137 4.01 -6.39 -10.53
N GLU A 138 2.95 -7.17 -10.35
CA GLU A 138 1.70 -7.04 -11.11
C GLU A 138 0.89 -5.82 -10.64
N VAL A 139 0.68 -5.70 -9.32
CA VAL A 139 -0.06 -4.59 -8.71
C VAL A 139 0.73 -3.29 -8.83
N PHE A 140 2.04 -3.30 -8.60
CA PHE A 140 2.89 -2.12 -8.64
C PHE A 140 4.07 -2.38 -9.59
N PRO A 141 3.89 -2.13 -10.91
CA PRO A 141 4.93 -2.33 -11.90
C PRO A 141 6.24 -1.58 -11.61
N GLY A 142 6.17 -0.48 -10.84
CA GLY A 142 7.34 0.25 -10.38
C GLY A 142 8.30 -0.53 -9.49
N PHE A 143 7.91 -1.70 -8.97
CA PHE A 143 8.79 -2.62 -8.24
C PHE A 143 9.41 -3.72 -9.11
N LYS A 144 9.15 -3.73 -10.42
CA LYS A 144 9.76 -4.68 -11.35
C LYS A 144 11.28 -4.74 -11.14
N GLY A 145 11.80 -5.96 -11.00
CA GLY A 145 13.22 -6.20 -10.71
C GLY A 145 13.57 -6.25 -9.21
N ILE A 146 12.58 -6.20 -8.31
CA ILE A 146 12.80 -6.48 -6.90
C ILE A 146 13.34 -7.89 -6.65
N SER A 147 14.46 -7.96 -5.94
CA SER A 147 15.07 -9.23 -5.61
C SER A 147 14.35 -9.93 -4.47
N ARG A 148 14.39 -11.26 -4.51
CA ARG A 148 13.88 -12.13 -3.44
C ARG A 148 14.43 -11.74 -2.07
N ARG A 149 15.72 -11.36 -2.02
CA ARG A 149 16.42 -10.97 -0.80
C ARG A 149 15.94 -9.64 -0.24
N GLU A 150 15.72 -8.62 -1.08
CA GLU A 150 15.17 -7.32 -0.64
C GLU A 150 13.80 -7.50 0.03
N TRP A 151 12.90 -8.22 -0.64
CA TRP A 151 11.55 -8.47 -0.11
C TRP A 151 11.58 -9.33 1.17
N GLN A 152 12.42 -10.36 1.21
CA GLN A 152 12.61 -11.19 2.42
C GLN A 152 13.08 -10.38 3.60
N ASN A 153 14.08 -9.53 3.41
CA ASN A 153 14.64 -8.73 4.48
C ASN A 153 13.60 -7.76 5.06
N ALA A 154 12.81 -7.14 4.18
CA ALA A 154 11.70 -6.27 4.61
C ALA A 154 10.64 -7.05 5.41
N ASN A 155 10.15 -8.17 4.88
CA ASN A 155 9.17 -9.02 5.55
C ASN A 155 9.67 -9.57 6.90
N HIS A 156 10.93 -10.02 6.96
CA HIS A 156 11.53 -10.56 8.18
C HIS A 156 11.56 -9.50 9.29
N ARG A 157 11.98 -8.28 8.97
CA ARG A 157 12.03 -7.16 9.93
C ARG A 157 10.65 -6.86 10.52
N LEU A 158 9.62 -6.78 9.68
CA LEU A 158 8.25 -6.51 10.11
C LEU A 158 7.69 -7.63 11.01
N ARG A 159 8.01 -8.89 10.72
CA ARG A 159 7.59 -10.05 11.54
C ARG A 159 8.26 -10.06 12.92
N THR A 160 9.53 -9.69 13.01
CA THR A 160 10.27 -9.66 14.28
C THR A 160 9.87 -8.53 15.22
N GLN A 161 9.16 -7.51 14.74
CA GLN A 161 8.84 -6.30 15.50
C GLN A 161 7.45 -6.31 16.18
N GLY A 162 6.75 -7.44 16.20
CA GLY A 162 5.50 -7.61 16.97
C GLY A 162 4.25 -6.95 16.35
N THR A 163 4.40 -5.89 15.54
CA THR A 163 3.29 -5.17 14.89
C THR A 163 2.48 -6.08 13.95
N GLN A 164 3.09 -7.13 13.38
CA GLN A 164 2.43 -8.03 12.40
C GLN A 164 2.63 -9.52 12.64
N ALA A 165 3.20 -9.93 13.78
CA ALA A 165 3.31 -11.35 14.14
C ALA A 165 1.92 -12.04 14.20
N CYS A 166 0.85 -11.29 14.46
CA CYS A 166 -0.53 -11.79 14.48
C CYS A 166 -1.15 -12.01 13.09
N LEU A 167 -0.82 -11.21 12.07
CA LEU A 167 -1.48 -11.22 10.76
C LEU A 167 -0.98 -12.33 9.82
N LEU A 168 0.15 -12.92 10.17
CA LEU A 168 0.80 -14.00 9.43
C LEU A 168 0.78 -15.33 10.18
N SER A 169 0.07 -15.38 11.32
CA SER A 169 -0.24 -16.62 12.02
C SER A 169 -1.51 -17.23 11.42
N PRO A 170 -1.52 -18.53 11.07
CA PRO A 170 -2.72 -19.19 10.52
C PRO A 170 -3.94 -19.19 11.47
N ALA A 171 -3.79 -18.73 12.71
CA ALA A 171 -4.78 -18.84 13.77
C ALA A 171 -5.78 -17.68 13.90
N LYS A 172 -5.67 -16.60 13.11
CA LYS A 172 -6.58 -15.44 13.21
C LYS A 172 -7.62 -15.33 12.09
N ILE A 173 -7.81 -16.38 11.30
CA ILE A 173 -8.87 -16.44 10.28
C ILE A 173 -9.90 -17.45 10.74
N GLY A 174 -10.76 -17.03 11.65
CA GLY A 174 -11.76 -17.90 12.23
C GLY A 174 -12.38 -17.44 13.53
N SER A 175 -12.57 -16.14 13.76
CA SER A 175 -13.58 -15.68 14.72
C SER A 175 -13.94 -14.22 14.49
N SER A 176 -15.10 -14.01 13.85
CA SER A 176 -16.09 -13.17 14.51
C SER A 176 -16.19 -13.64 15.96
N VAL A 177 -16.04 -12.77 16.96
CA VAL A 177 -16.74 -12.77 18.25
C VAL A 177 -16.15 -11.64 19.11
N ALA A 178 -17.02 -10.69 19.45
CA ALA A 178 -17.25 -10.05 20.74
C ALA A 178 -16.09 -9.49 21.62
N GLU A 179 -16.45 -8.37 22.24
CA GLU A 179 -16.04 -7.91 23.58
C GLU A 179 -14.57 -7.53 23.80
N CYS A 180 -14.33 -6.21 23.84
CA CYS A 180 -13.53 -5.62 24.92
C CYS A 180 -14.33 -4.45 25.49
N ALA A 181 -14.99 -4.72 26.62
CA ALA A 181 -15.23 -3.71 27.66
C ALA A 181 -13.91 -3.41 28.39
#